data_AF-A0A965F6H5-F1
#
_entry.id   AF-A0A965F6H5-F1
#
_cell.length_a   1.000
_cell.length_b   1.000
_cell.length_c   1.000
_cell.angle_alpha   90.00
_cell.angle_beta   90.00
_cell.angle_gamma   90.00
#
_symmetry.space_group_name_H-M   'P 1'
#
loop_
_entity.id
_entity.type
_entity.pdbx_description
1 polymer ?
#
loop_
_entity_poly.entity_id
_entity_poly.type
_entity_poly.pdbx_seq_one_letter_code
_entity_poly.pdbx_strand_id
1 'polypeptide(L)'
;MTIPSYAEAVRYVRRQPRINTSTLADGLGIRWSLALDYLERMARSGVVGAIEDDGWWPVARSHGQPIARKQKPAAATKIGTLQQPHQALPENAASALAAHATSEHDQQQLMDKLREAARVLLAERDNIQKLRDACRLLIAEREAWKRRALAAEARMLTEEAEEIDQRRFDALRRVLARELHPDYAPADQGDLSLREALFKSIWPKVEQIERKGRSG
;
A
#
# COMPACT_ATOMS: atom_id res chain seq x y z
N MET A 1 -26.01 -2.42 -6.37
CA MET A 1 -25.28 -1.81 -5.23
C MET A 1 -25.07 -0.35 -5.55
N THR A 2 -25.59 0.55 -4.72
CA THR A 2 -25.45 2.01 -4.91
C THR A 2 -24.04 2.42 -4.53
N ILE A 3 -23.31 3.04 -5.46
CA ILE A 3 -21.97 3.57 -5.18
C ILE A 3 -22.15 4.78 -4.25
N PRO A 4 -21.53 4.78 -3.05
CA PRO A 4 -21.61 5.91 -2.12
C PRO A 4 -21.13 7.20 -2.77
N SER A 5 -21.87 8.27 -2.54
CA SER A 5 -21.58 9.58 -3.13
C SER A 5 -20.37 10.24 -2.47
N TYR A 6 -19.66 11.09 -3.21
CA TYR A 6 -18.61 11.95 -2.66
C TYR A 6 -19.08 12.74 -1.42
N ALA A 7 -20.35 13.18 -1.39
CA ALA A 7 -20.93 13.89 -0.24
C ALA A 7 -21.01 13.00 1.01
N GLU A 8 -21.30 11.71 0.84
CA GLU A 8 -21.34 10.74 1.94
C GLU A 8 -19.93 10.47 2.47
N ALA A 9 -18.95 10.37 1.57
CA ALA A 9 -17.54 10.23 1.94
C ALA A 9 -17.05 11.42 2.77
N VAL A 10 -17.38 12.66 2.38
CA VAL A 10 -17.04 13.87 3.16
C VAL A 10 -17.68 13.81 4.56
N ARG A 11 -18.94 13.38 4.65
CA ARG A 11 -19.65 13.27 5.94
C ARG A 11 -19.03 12.22 6.85
N TYR A 12 -18.60 11.10 6.27
CA TYR A 12 -17.92 10.02 6.99
C TYR A 12 -16.56 10.49 7.53
N VAL A 13 -15.76 11.16 6.69
CA VAL A 13 -14.43 11.67 7.04
C VAL A 13 -14.51 12.73 8.14
N ARG A 14 -15.47 13.67 8.08
CA ARG A 14 -15.63 14.76 9.08
C ARG A 14 -15.91 14.27 10.51
N ARG A 15 -16.35 13.03 10.69
CA ARG A 15 -16.61 12.44 12.01
C ARG A 15 -15.35 11.92 12.69
N GLN A 16 -14.23 11.87 11.98
CA GLN A 16 -12.99 11.28 12.44
C GLN A 16 -11.91 12.36 12.61
N PRO A 17 -10.98 12.23 13.58
CA PRO A 17 -9.85 13.14 13.72
C PRO A 17 -8.85 13.02 12.56
N ARG A 18 -8.67 11.78 12.07
CA ARG A 18 -7.77 11.41 10.99
C ARG A 18 -8.34 10.20 10.27
N ILE A 19 -8.07 10.05 8.98
CA ILE A 19 -8.58 8.97 8.15
C ILE A 19 -7.46 8.37 7.30
N ASN A 20 -7.45 7.06 7.10
CA ASN A 20 -6.59 6.37 6.13
C ASN A 20 -7.43 5.90 4.93
N THR A 21 -6.82 5.82 3.75
CA THR A 21 -7.45 5.31 2.52
C THR A 21 -8.17 3.97 2.71
N SER A 22 -7.56 3.01 3.42
CA SER A 22 -8.17 1.70 3.70
C SER A 22 -9.39 1.83 4.60
N THR A 23 -9.31 2.63 5.68
CA THR A 23 -10.44 2.85 6.60
C THR A 23 -11.63 3.56 5.96
N LEU A 24 -11.38 4.38 4.93
CA LEU A 24 -12.44 4.99 4.13
C LEU A 24 -13.06 3.99 3.16
N ALA A 25 -12.22 3.17 2.50
CA ALA A 25 -12.67 2.11 1.59
C ALA A 25 -13.58 1.12 2.31
N ASP A 26 -13.15 0.62 3.47
CA ASP A 26 -13.90 -0.33 4.29
C ASP A 26 -15.18 0.29 4.85
N GLY A 27 -15.09 1.53 5.33
CA GLY A 27 -16.22 2.25 5.93
C GLY A 27 -17.37 2.56 4.98
N LEU A 28 -17.07 2.68 3.68
CA LEU A 28 -18.05 2.96 2.63
C LEU A 28 -18.32 1.74 1.73
N GLY A 29 -17.58 0.63 1.91
CA GLY A 29 -17.67 -0.53 1.02
C GLY A 29 -17.28 -0.20 -0.43
N ILE A 30 -16.30 0.71 -0.62
CA ILE A 30 -15.84 1.14 -1.94
C ILE A 30 -14.44 0.60 -2.26
N ARG A 31 -14.10 0.57 -3.54
CA ARG A 31 -12.75 0.20 -3.99
C ARG A 31 -11.73 1.19 -3.44
N TRP A 32 -10.57 0.68 -3.04
CA TRP A 32 -9.45 1.47 -2.52
C TRP A 32 -9.04 2.65 -3.42
N SER A 33 -9.02 2.43 -4.74
CA SER A 33 -8.70 3.50 -5.72
C SER A 33 -9.71 4.65 -5.67
N LEU A 34 -11.00 4.35 -5.52
CA LEU A 34 -12.05 5.36 -5.42
C LEU A 34 -11.99 6.10 -4.07
N ALA A 35 -11.63 5.41 -2.99
CA ALA A 35 -11.37 6.03 -1.70
C ALA A 35 -10.18 6.99 -1.76
N LEU A 36 -9.11 6.63 -2.48
CA LEU A 36 -7.96 7.51 -2.69
C LEU A 36 -8.35 8.76 -3.49
N ASP A 37 -9.06 8.59 -4.61
CA ASP A 37 -9.55 9.71 -5.43
C ASP A 37 -10.41 10.68 -4.61
N TYR A 38 -11.23 10.15 -3.71
CA TYR A 38 -12.05 10.95 -2.80
C TYR A 38 -11.20 11.71 -1.78
N LEU A 39 -10.18 11.09 -1.19
CA LEU A 39 -9.29 11.76 -0.25
C LEU A 39 -8.43 12.85 -0.92
N GLU A 40 -7.90 12.60 -2.11
CA GLU A 40 -7.17 13.61 -2.87
C GLU A 40 -8.06 14.79 -3.27
N ARG A 41 -9.32 14.52 -3.63
CA ARG A 41 -10.30 15.57 -3.90
C ARG A 41 -10.65 16.33 -2.61
N MET A 42 -10.76 15.65 -1.48
CA MET A 42 -10.99 16.27 -0.17
C MET A 42 -9.82 17.16 0.26
N ALA A 43 -8.59 16.74 0.01
CA ALA A 43 -7.38 17.52 0.27
C ALA A 43 -7.35 18.80 -0.58
N ARG A 44 -7.68 18.71 -1.87
CA ARG A 44 -7.82 19.89 -2.75
C ARG A 44 -8.92 20.85 -2.28
N SER A 45 -9.99 20.33 -1.67
CA SER A 45 -11.08 21.14 -1.13
C SER A 45 -10.87 21.61 0.32
N GLY A 46 -9.73 21.27 0.94
CA GLY A 46 -9.40 21.66 2.31
C GLY A 46 -10.22 20.96 3.40
N VAL A 47 -10.92 19.87 3.08
CA VAL A 47 -11.64 19.04 4.07
C VAL A 47 -10.66 18.19 4.88
N VAL A 48 -9.52 17.86 4.28
CA VAL A 48 -8.47 17.02 4.83
C VAL A 48 -7.11 17.70 4.53
N GLY A 49 -6.12 17.58 5.41
CA GLY A 49 -4.78 18.12 5.21
C GLY A 49 -3.92 17.26 4.30
N ALA A 50 -2.63 17.57 4.22
CA ALA A 50 -1.65 16.76 3.50
C ALA A 50 -1.52 15.38 4.14
N ILE A 51 -1.27 14.35 3.33
CA ILE A 51 -0.97 13.01 3.82
C ILE A 51 0.32 13.06 4.66
N GLU A 52 0.27 12.48 5.85
CA GLU A 52 1.41 12.34 6.76
C GLU A 52 2.25 11.11 6.36
N ASP A 53 3.49 11.03 6.85
CA ASP A 53 4.42 9.92 6.53
C ASP A 53 3.93 8.54 7.03
N ASP A 54 2.94 8.52 7.94
CA ASP A 54 2.28 7.31 8.44
C ASP A 54 1.11 6.84 7.55
N GLY A 55 0.85 7.54 6.44
CA GLY A 55 -0.24 7.25 5.50
C GLY A 55 -1.62 7.67 6.00
N TRP A 56 -1.70 8.47 7.06
CA TRP A 56 -2.94 9.06 7.56
C TRP A 56 -3.15 10.47 7.02
N TRP A 57 -4.41 10.82 6.85
CA TRP A 57 -4.82 12.14 6.44
C TRP A 57 -5.51 12.87 7.60
N PRO A 58 -5.00 14.03 8.06
CA PRO A 58 -5.62 14.78 9.15
C PRO A 58 -6.89 15.48 8.67
N VAL A 59 -7.98 15.37 9.40
CA VAL A 59 -9.27 15.97 8.98
C VAL A 59 -9.37 17.41 9.49
N ALA A 60 -9.60 18.37 8.59
CA ALA A 60 -9.73 19.76 8.94
C ALA A 60 -11.00 19.99 9.77
N ARG A 61 -10.86 20.24 11.06
CA ARG A 61 -11.99 20.51 11.95
C ARG A 61 -12.43 21.96 11.81
N SER A 62 -13.73 22.17 11.58
CA SER A 62 -14.38 23.47 11.75
C SER A 62 -14.74 23.66 13.23
N HIS A 63 -13.75 23.89 14.08
CA HIS A 63 -14.00 24.42 15.43
C HIS A 63 -12.86 25.31 15.89
N GLY A 64 -13.19 26.60 16.07
CA GLY A 64 -12.54 27.54 16.99
C GLY A 64 -11.11 27.95 16.63
N GLN A 65 -10.95 29.20 16.19
CA GLN A 65 -9.73 30.00 16.14
C GLN A 65 -8.39 29.26 16.28
N PRO A 66 -7.52 29.27 15.26
CA PRO A 66 -6.12 29.00 15.52
C PRO A 66 -5.60 30.13 16.42
N ILE A 67 -5.21 29.78 17.65
CA ILE A 67 -4.34 30.62 18.47
C ILE A 67 -3.13 30.88 17.59
N ALA A 68 -3.07 32.11 17.07
CA ALA A 68 -1.94 32.65 16.39
C ALA A 68 -0.70 32.36 17.25
N ARG A 69 0.19 31.49 16.77
CA ARG A 69 1.53 31.39 17.32
C ARG A 69 2.17 32.74 17.05
N LYS A 70 2.09 33.62 18.05
CA LYS A 70 2.74 34.93 18.06
C LYS A 70 4.21 34.72 17.69
N GLN A 71 4.57 35.05 16.46
CA GLN A 71 5.89 35.59 16.20
C GLN A 71 6.04 36.76 17.17
N LYS A 72 7.10 36.73 17.96
CA LYS A 72 7.51 37.78 18.87
C LYS A 72 8.16 38.88 18.00
N PRO A 73 7.54 40.05 17.75
CA PRO A 73 8.32 41.19 17.32
C PRO A 73 8.97 41.77 18.57
N ALA A 74 10.30 41.84 18.55
CA ALA A 74 11.06 42.56 19.54
C ALA A 74 10.60 44.02 19.59
N ALA A 75 10.57 44.54 20.81
CA ALA A 75 9.97 45.79 21.21
C ALA A 75 10.52 47.00 20.43
N ALA A 76 9.60 47.87 20.04
CA ALA A 76 9.88 49.27 19.76
C ALA A 76 10.41 49.95 21.03
N THR A 77 11.66 50.41 21.00
CA THR A 77 12.17 51.37 21.98
C THR A 77 12.07 52.75 21.36
N LYS A 78 11.18 53.58 21.92
CA LYS A 78 11.20 55.03 21.75
C LYS A 78 12.51 55.55 22.33
N ILE A 79 13.28 56.33 21.56
CA ILE A 79 14.35 57.17 22.12
C ILE A 79 13.98 58.61 21.84
N GLY A 80 13.84 59.36 22.95
CA GLY A 80 13.61 60.78 22.98
C GLY A 80 14.86 61.57 22.58
N THR A 81 14.56 62.77 22.11
CA THR A 81 15.40 63.88 21.69
C THR A 81 16.54 64.25 22.67
N LEU A 82 17.67 64.67 22.09
CA LEU A 82 18.53 65.84 22.38
C LEU A 82 20.03 65.58 22.68
N GLN A 83 20.83 66.42 22.02
CA GLN A 83 22.22 66.85 22.26
C GLN A 83 23.39 66.13 21.55
N GLN A 84 23.78 66.73 20.42
CA GLN A 84 25.18 66.96 20.03
C GLN A 84 25.72 68.23 20.74
N PRO A 85 27.03 68.60 20.65
CA PRO A 85 28.20 67.90 20.10
C PRO A 85 29.42 67.97 21.04
N HIS A 86 30.50 67.20 20.79
CA HIS A 86 31.88 67.71 20.95
C HIS A 86 32.87 66.83 20.18
N GLN A 87 33.78 67.49 19.47
CA GLN A 87 34.83 66.97 18.60
C GLN A 87 35.98 66.33 19.39
N ALA A 88 36.58 65.25 18.87
CA ALA A 88 38.03 65.03 18.84
C ALA A 88 38.40 63.87 17.87
N LEU A 89 39.43 64.06 17.04
CA LEU A 89 40.05 63.10 16.11
C LEU A 89 40.91 62.05 16.86
N PRO A 90 41.60 61.09 16.18
CA PRO A 90 41.09 59.96 15.41
C PRO A 90 41.62 58.61 15.99
N GLU A 91 40.76 57.72 16.48
CA GLU A 91 41.14 56.34 16.87
C GLU A 91 40.72 55.32 15.78
N ASN A 92 41.23 55.50 14.56
CA ASN A 92 40.80 54.68 13.41
C ASN A 92 41.60 53.39 13.20
N ALA A 93 42.59 53.06 14.03
CA ALA A 93 43.32 51.80 13.92
C ALA A 93 42.69 50.68 14.76
N ALA A 94 42.37 50.94 16.03
CA ALA A 94 41.86 49.93 16.95
C ALA A 94 40.43 49.47 16.61
N SER A 95 39.54 50.40 16.23
CA SER A 95 38.16 50.07 15.79
C SER A 95 38.12 49.36 14.44
N ALA A 96 39.03 49.68 13.52
CA ALA A 96 39.12 48.98 12.23
C ALA A 96 39.66 47.55 12.42
N LEU A 97 40.66 47.35 13.28
CA LEU A 97 41.18 46.03 13.63
C LEU A 97 40.15 45.16 14.36
N ALA A 98 39.37 45.75 15.27
CA ALA A 98 38.28 45.05 15.97
C ALA A 98 37.15 44.63 15.01
N ALA A 99 36.74 45.53 14.11
CA ALA A 99 35.73 45.24 13.09
C ALA A 99 36.20 44.18 12.08
N HIS A 100 37.48 44.20 11.70
CA HIS A 100 38.06 43.20 10.80
C HIS A 100 38.16 41.83 11.48
N ALA A 101 38.59 41.79 12.76
CA ALA A 101 38.63 40.55 13.55
C ALA A 101 37.24 39.95 13.81
N THR A 102 36.20 40.77 14.03
CA THR A 102 34.81 40.27 14.13
C THR A 102 34.31 39.75 12.79
N SER A 103 34.64 40.41 11.67
CA SER A 103 34.27 39.94 10.33
C SER A 103 34.97 38.63 9.98
N GLU A 104 36.25 38.47 10.34
CA GLU A 104 36.99 37.23 10.16
C GLU A 104 36.43 36.09 11.03
N HIS A 105 36.05 36.40 12.27
CA HIS A 105 35.40 35.45 13.17
C HIS A 105 34.03 34.99 12.65
N ASP A 106 33.19 35.91 12.17
CA ASP A 106 31.89 35.60 11.58
C ASP A 106 32.04 34.79 10.29
N GLN A 107 33.04 35.13 9.46
CA GLN A 107 33.37 34.40 8.24
C GLN A 107 33.86 32.98 8.55
N GLN A 108 34.66 32.80 9.61
CA GLN A 108 35.10 31.49 10.07
C GLN A 108 33.90 30.65 10.58
N GLN A 109 33.01 31.25 11.37
CA GLN A 109 31.78 30.58 11.83
C GLN A 109 30.88 30.16 10.67
N LEU A 110 30.76 30.97 9.63
CA LEU A 110 30.02 30.63 8.41
C LEU A 110 30.63 29.40 7.73
N MET A 111 31.96 29.37 7.56
CA MET A 111 32.65 28.26 6.92
C MET A 111 32.49 26.95 7.71
N ASP A 112 32.51 27.02 9.04
CA ASP A 112 32.31 25.84 9.88
C ASP A 112 30.85 25.34 9.83
N LYS A 113 29.86 26.24 9.78
CA LYS A 113 28.46 25.87 9.53
C LYS A 113 28.26 25.20 8.17
N LEU A 114 28.93 25.69 7.12
CA LEU A 114 28.86 25.09 5.78
C LEU A 114 29.50 23.69 5.74
N ARG A 115 30.62 23.50 6.44
CA ARG A 115 31.25 22.18 6.58
C ARG A 115 30.35 21.20 7.31
N GLU A 116 29.70 21.63 8.39
CA GLU A 116 28.76 20.79 9.13
C GLU A 116 27.53 20.45 8.29
N ALA A 117 26.95 21.43 7.60
CA ALA A 117 25.84 21.20 6.67
C ALA A 117 26.22 20.20 5.56
N ALA A 118 27.44 20.28 5.02
CA ALA A 118 27.93 19.32 4.03
C ALA A 118 28.04 17.90 4.58
N ARG A 119 28.49 17.73 5.84
CA ARG A 119 28.52 16.40 6.50
C ARG A 119 27.12 15.83 6.68
N VAL A 120 26.19 16.64 7.15
CA VAL A 120 24.79 16.24 7.35
C VAL A 120 24.18 15.82 6.01
N LEU A 121 24.37 16.59 4.94
CA LEU A 121 23.85 16.24 3.61
C LEU A 121 24.42 14.92 3.07
N LEU A 122 25.71 14.64 3.32
CA LEU A 122 26.30 13.35 2.95
C LEU A 122 25.69 12.19 3.74
N ALA A 123 25.50 12.36 5.05
CA ALA A 123 24.85 11.34 5.88
C ALA A 123 23.39 11.10 5.45
N GLU A 124 22.64 12.15 5.13
CA GLU A 124 21.28 12.02 4.63
C GLU A 124 21.23 11.36 3.25
N ARG A 125 22.17 11.66 2.36
CA ARG A 125 22.30 10.97 1.08
C ARG A 125 22.51 9.47 1.27
N ASP A 126 23.37 9.08 2.20
CA ASP A 126 23.63 7.67 2.52
C ASP A 126 22.41 6.99 3.14
N ASN A 127 21.65 7.69 3.99
CA ASN A 127 20.40 7.20 4.56
C ASN A 127 19.34 6.98 3.46
N ILE A 128 19.17 7.94 2.56
CA ILE A 128 18.27 7.82 1.40
C ILE A 128 18.68 6.64 0.52
N GLN A 129 19.99 6.43 0.33
CA GLN A 129 20.49 5.33 -0.47
C GLN A 129 20.18 3.97 0.18
N LYS A 130 20.44 3.83 1.49
CA LYS A 130 20.08 2.63 2.26
C LYS A 130 18.58 2.35 2.19
N LEU A 131 17.75 3.38 2.34
CA LEU A 131 16.30 3.23 2.28
C LEU A 131 15.85 2.79 0.88
N ARG A 132 16.44 3.36 -0.18
CA ARG A 132 16.17 2.93 -1.57
C ARG A 132 16.52 1.47 -1.80
N ASP A 133 17.65 1.02 -1.29
CA ASP A 133 18.09 -0.37 -1.47
C ASP A 133 17.22 -1.34 -0.66
N ALA A 134 16.82 -0.97 0.57
CA ALA A 134 15.85 -1.73 1.35
C ALA A 134 14.49 -1.83 0.64
N CYS A 135 13.98 -0.73 0.08
CA CYS A 135 12.74 -0.73 -0.69
C CYS A 135 12.83 -1.64 -1.92
N ARG A 136 13.95 -1.62 -2.65
CA ARG A 136 14.17 -2.51 -3.81
C ARG A 136 14.14 -3.98 -3.40
N LEU A 137 14.78 -4.32 -2.28
CA LEU A 137 14.81 -5.68 -1.75
C LEU A 137 13.39 -6.15 -1.36
N LEU A 138 12.64 -5.34 -0.62
CA LEU A 138 11.26 -5.64 -0.23
C LEU A 138 10.33 -5.83 -1.45
N ILE A 139 10.50 -5.01 -2.50
CA ILE A 139 9.76 -5.19 -3.76
C ILE A 139 10.11 -6.54 -4.39
N ALA A 140 11.39 -6.90 -4.46
CA ALA A 140 11.82 -8.17 -5.04
C ALA A 140 11.27 -9.38 -4.26
N GLU A 141 11.31 -9.33 -2.93
CA GLU A 141 10.75 -10.36 -2.05
C GLU A 141 9.23 -10.48 -2.22
N ARG A 142 8.52 -9.36 -2.23
CA ARG A 142 7.07 -9.31 -2.49
C ARG A 142 6.73 -9.95 -3.83
N GLU A 143 7.43 -9.60 -4.90
CA GLU A 143 7.17 -10.18 -6.22
C GLU A 143 7.53 -11.67 -6.27
N ALA A 144 8.53 -12.12 -5.52
CA ALA A 144 8.84 -13.54 -5.38
C ALA A 144 7.71 -14.29 -4.67
N TRP A 145 7.20 -13.76 -3.55
CA TRP A 145 6.06 -14.36 -2.85
C TRP A 145 4.79 -14.36 -3.70
N LYS A 146 4.49 -13.25 -4.38
CA LYS A 146 3.35 -13.17 -5.29
C LYS A 146 3.43 -14.25 -6.38
N ARG A 147 4.59 -14.45 -7.00
CA ARG A 147 4.78 -15.52 -8.00
C ARG A 147 4.59 -16.91 -7.41
N ARG A 148 5.11 -17.17 -6.20
CA ARG A 148 4.92 -18.46 -5.53
C ARG A 148 3.46 -18.71 -5.16
N ALA A 149 2.77 -17.69 -4.64
CA ALA A 149 1.35 -17.77 -4.31
C ALA A 149 0.51 -18.05 -5.55
N LEU A 150 0.71 -17.30 -6.64
CA LEU A 150 0.00 -17.54 -7.90
C LEU A 150 0.27 -18.93 -8.48
N ALA A 151 1.51 -19.43 -8.38
CA ALA A 151 1.84 -20.78 -8.82
C ALA A 151 1.18 -21.85 -7.95
N ALA A 152 1.07 -21.62 -6.64
CA ALA A 152 0.37 -22.52 -5.73
C ALA A 152 -1.14 -22.52 -5.99
N GLU A 153 -1.76 -21.34 -6.17
CA GLU A 153 -3.17 -21.21 -6.54
C GLU A 153 -3.49 -21.90 -7.87
N ALA A 154 -2.61 -21.76 -8.88
CA ALA A 154 -2.78 -22.44 -10.15
C ALA A 154 -2.71 -23.97 -10.01
N ARG A 155 -1.83 -24.49 -9.15
CA ARG A 155 -1.75 -25.94 -8.86
C ARG A 155 -3.00 -26.45 -8.14
N MET A 156 -3.50 -25.70 -7.16
CA MET A 156 -4.73 -26.08 -6.47
C MET A 156 -5.92 -26.14 -7.44
N LEU A 157 -6.03 -25.18 -8.36
CA LEU A 157 -7.09 -25.20 -9.37
C LEU A 157 -6.98 -26.41 -10.32
N THR A 158 -5.77 -26.82 -10.69
CA THR A 158 -5.58 -28.03 -11.50
C THR A 158 -5.90 -29.29 -10.71
N GLU A 159 -5.43 -29.39 -9.46
CA GLU A 159 -5.71 -30.52 -8.57
C GLU A 159 -7.21 -30.66 -8.29
N GLU A 160 -7.92 -29.55 -8.01
CA GLU A 160 -9.37 -29.53 -7.83
C GLU A 160 -10.12 -29.98 -9.09
N ALA A 161 -9.67 -29.55 -10.27
CA ALA A 161 -10.25 -29.98 -11.54
C ALA A 161 -10.05 -31.49 -11.77
N GLU A 162 -8.85 -32.01 -11.52
CA GLU A 162 -8.53 -33.44 -11.60
C GLU A 162 -9.36 -34.26 -10.61
N GLU A 163 -9.53 -33.79 -9.37
CA GLU A 163 -10.40 -34.44 -8.39
C GLU A 163 -11.87 -34.48 -8.84
N ILE A 164 -12.38 -33.38 -9.41
CA ILE A 164 -13.76 -33.32 -9.92
C ILE A 164 -13.93 -34.32 -11.05
N ASP A 165 -12.98 -34.39 -11.98
CA ASP A 165 -13.05 -35.30 -13.12
C ASP A 165 -12.91 -36.77 -12.67
N GLN A 166 -12.07 -37.06 -11.67
CA GLN A 166 -11.99 -38.38 -11.06
C GLN A 166 -13.32 -38.77 -10.40
N ARG A 167 -13.95 -37.87 -9.64
CA ARG A 167 -15.26 -38.12 -9.01
C ARG A 167 -16.36 -38.35 -10.05
N ARG A 168 -16.35 -37.60 -11.16
CA ARG A 168 -17.29 -37.77 -12.28
C ARG A 168 -17.09 -39.10 -12.98
N PHE A 169 -15.84 -39.49 -13.22
CA PHE A 169 -15.50 -40.78 -13.80
C PHE A 169 -15.95 -41.95 -12.91
N ASP A 170 -15.69 -41.88 -11.60
CA ASP A 170 -16.12 -42.90 -10.65
C ASP A 170 -17.65 -43.00 -10.55
N ALA A 171 -18.36 -41.87 -10.63
CA ALA A 171 -19.81 -41.85 -10.69
C ALA A 171 -20.33 -42.52 -11.97
N LEU A 172 -19.74 -42.20 -13.13
CA LEU A 172 -20.09 -42.84 -14.40
C LEU A 172 -19.82 -44.35 -14.36
N ARG A 173 -18.65 -44.76 -13.83
CA ARG A 173 -18.31 -46.18 -13.66
C ARG A 173 -19.33 -46.92 -12.80
N ARG A 174 -19.77 -46.31 -11.68
CA ARG A 174 -20.81 -46.88 -10.82
C ARG A 174 -22.15 -47.02 -11.54
N VAL A 175 -22.55 -46.03 -12.33
CA VAL A 175 -23.77 -46.12 -13.15
C VAL A 175 -23.65 -47.24 -14.18
N LEU A 176 -22.55 -47.32 -14.92
CA LEU A 176 -22.32 -48.39 -15.90
C LEU A 176 -22.32 -49.78 -15.25
N ALA A 177 -21.71 -49.92 -14.07
CA ALA A 177 -21.77 -51.17 -13.32
C ALA A 177 -23.22 -51.51 -12.92
N ARG A 178 -24.00 -50.54 -12.44
CA ARG A 178 -25.39 -50.79 -12.03
C ARG A 178 -26.28 -51.19 -13.21
N GLU A 179 -26.15 -50.53 -14.36
CA GLU A 179 -27.07 -50.72 -15.49
C GLU A 179 -26.68 -51.88 -16.41
N LEU A 180 -25.39 -52.21 -16.51
CA LEU A 180 -24.87 -53.20 -17.48
C LEU A 180 -24.30 -54.46 -16.85
N HIS A 181 -24.03 -54.49 -15.54
CA HIS A 181 -23.46 -55.68 -14.92
C HIS A 181 -24.48 -56.83 -14.91
N PRO A 182 -24.09 -58.05 -15.33
CA PRO A 182 -24.99 -59.18 -15.49
C PRO A 182 -25.77 -59.54 -14.21
N ASP A 183 -25.15 -59.33 -13.04
CA ASP A 183 -25.76 -59.67 -11.74
C ASP A 183 -26.49 -58.52 -11.01
N TYR A 184 -26.30 -57.26 -11.42
CA TYR A 184 -26.83 -56.08 -10.68
C TYR A 184 -27.92 -55.31 -11.42
N ALA A 185 -28.07 -55.51 -12.73
CA ALA A 185 -29.01 -54.75 -13.54
C ALA A 185 -30.48 -55.16 -13.25
N PRO A 186 -31.43 -54.20 -13.19
CA PRO A 186 -32.84 -54.52 -13.00
C PRO A 186 -33.33 -55.47 -14.09
N ALA A 187 -33.98 -56.55 -13.66
CA ALA A 187 -34.46 -57.65 -14.49
C ALA A 187 -35.73 -57.26 -15.27
N ASP A 188 -35.60 -56.36 -16.24
CA ASP A 188 -36.59 -56.25 -17.31
C ASP A 188 -36.17 -57.14 -18.48
N GLN A 189 -37.02 -58.12 -18.77
CA GLN A 189 -36.73 -59.34 -19.53
C GLN A 189 -36.71 -59.06 -21.03
N GLY A 190 -35.52 -59.05 -21.63
CA GLY A 190 -35.35 -59.02 -23.09
C GLY A 190 -33.89 -58.85 -23.53
N ASP A 191 -33.10 -58.09 -22.76
CA ASP A 191 -31.79 -57.61 -23.22
C ASP A 191 -30.58 -58.17 -22.45
N LEU A 192 -30.74 -59.26 -21.68
CA LEU A 192 -29.63 -59.83 -20.88
C LEU A 192 -28.39 -60.15 -21.73
N SER A 193 -28.58 -60.78 -22.89
CA SER A 193 -27.51 -61.13 -23.82
C SER A 193 -26.85 -59.88 -24.44
N LEU A 194 -27.64 -58.85 -24.76
CA LEU A 194 -27.14 -57.58 -25.27
C LEU A 194 -26.35 -56.83 -24.19
N ARG A 195 -26.85 -56.76 -22.95
CA ARG A 195 -26.16 -56.14 -21.82
C ARG A 195 -24.85 -56.84 -21.50
N GLU A 196 -24.83 -58.17 -21.49
CA GLU A 196 -23.60 -58.93 -21.25
C GLU A 196 -22.57 -58.69 -22.35
N ALA A 197 -23.00 -58.64 -23.62
CA ALA A 197 -22.13 -58.29 -24.75
C ALA A 197 -21.60 -56.85 -24.65
N LEU A 198 -22.45 -55.89 -24.28
CA LEU A 198 -22.05 -54.50 -24.06
C LEU A 198 -21.08 -54.37 -22.88
N PHE A 199 -21.32 -55.05 -21.76
CA PHE A 199 -20.44 -55.04 -20.60
C PHE A 199 -19.05 -55.60 -20.97
N LYS A 200 -18.98 -56.76 -21.63
CA LYS A 200 -17.71 -57.34 -22.09
C LYS A 200 -16.96 -56.44 -23.08
N SER A 201 -17.67 -55.64 -23.88
CA SER A 201 -17.08 -54.71 -24.85
C SER A 201 -16.59 -53.40 -24.22
N ILE A 202 -17.37 -52.84 -23.28
CA ILE A 202 -17.16 -51.49 -22.73
C ILE A 202 -16.29 -51.54 -21.46
N TRP A 203 -16.48 -52.52 -20.59
CA TRP A 203 -15.80 -52.57 -19.28
C TRP A 203 -14.27 -52.62 -19.38
N PRO A 204 -13.64 -53.42 -20.27
CA PRO A 204 -12.18 -53.39 -20.44
C PRO A 204 -11.65 -52.02 -20.86
N LYS A 205 -12.44 -51.24 -21.64
CA LYS A 205 -12.07 -49.88 -22.04
C LYS A 205 -12.14 -48.92 -20.86
N VAL A 206 -13.15 -49.05 -20.01
CA VAL A 206 -13.26 -48.28 -18.76
C VAL A 206 -12.07 -48.57 -17.84
N GLU A 207 -11.68 -49.84 -17.67
CA GLU A 207 -10.48 -50.20 -16.90
C GLU A 207 -9.19 -49.66 -17.52
N GLN A 208 -9.09 -49.66 -18.86
CA GLN A 208 -7.93 -49.09 -19.54
C GLN A 208 -7.82 -47.57 -19.32
N ILE A 209 -8.95 -46.85 -19.36
CA ILE A 209 -9.01 -45.42 -19.08
C ILE A 209 -8.59 -45.14 -17.64
N GLU A 210 -9.09 -45.93 -16.68
CA GLU A 210 -8.70 -45.81 -15.28
C GLU A 210 -7.21 -46.06 -15.06
N ARG A 211 -6.65 -47.14 -15.63
CA ARG A 211 -5.21 -47.44 -15.51
C ARG A 211 -4.37 -46.31 -16.10
N LYS A 212 -4.77 -45.75 -17.24
CA LYS A 212 -4.09 -44.60 -17.85
C LYS A 212 -4.20 -43.35 -16.96
N GLY A 213 -5.37 -43.08 -16.39
CA GLY A 213 -5.60 -41.95 -15.49
C GLY A 213 -4.83 -42.02 -14.16
N ARG A 214 -4.46 -43.22 -13.68
CA ARG A 214 -3.61 -43.38 -12.48
C ARG A 214 -2.10 -43.34 -12.74
N SER A 215 -1.68 -43.37 -14.01
CA SER A 215 -0.27 -43.49 -14.39
C SER A 215 0.33 -42.17 -14.90
N GLY A 216 -0.50 -41.13 -15.07
CA GLY A 216 -0.09 -39.76 -15.41
C GLY A 216 -0.11 -38.89 -14.16
#